data_AF-A0A4R0XWS8-F1
#
_entry.id   AF-A0A4R0XWS8-F1
#
_cell.length_a   1.000
_cell.length_b   1.000
_cell.length_c   1.000
_cell.angle_alpha   90.00
_cell.angle_beta   90.00
_cell.angle_gamma   90.00
#
_symmetry.space_group_name_H-M   'P 1'
#
loop_
_entity.id
_entity.type
_entity.pdbx_description
1 polymer ?
#
loop_
_entity_poly.entity_id
_entity_poly.type
_entity_poly.pdbx_seq_one_letter_code
_entity_poly.pdbx_strand_id
1 'polypeptide(L)'
;MQNNKNKYSLLILCCLIGTQTSAKIIPWKEQIPSSLSLFQGKAQPLADLTANRILIYAHPAQSITLPTFKNPQSMTGKFYTGAVVVPSNSQNVARLLMNYSHYNGLFPTLKSAKVLEQQGNITQMKYQVHIPTPIPILNFKENVVMQHHLTANSISTLVLDAPIPYGAGKIEWFDLGSNKTLITITQWGDLNHPKGFLFSTILNAIPEAKLGIPSGTNAFLLEALQKYFKTPSYQTLKAGELPETPLSSIQVQKIATLSQLSQEPVSFILPSNKVPYPHDLESLRFTSSYQYFAKSPQQLQHWLSVPAYQELFPRQIKDIDIKKTTPNTFDADYKISVGLGVINIPFDFKLRFDYPNSLENQFDAVSGDLQFVRGGMQLIPQGNGTLLNITSTMKIHDKAPFLLRAMRSMPYHDMLPAIGGNTVLALKIKQKMK
;
A
#
# COMPACT_ATOMS: atom_id res chain seq x y z
N MET A 1 -63.81 28.60 36.33
CA MET A 1 -63.16 29.02 35.06
C MET A 1 -61.76 29.53 35.40
N GLN A 2 -60.74 28.97 34.73
CA GLN A 2 -59.47 29.59 34.25
C GLN A 2 -58.75 30.62 35.13
N ASN A 3 -57.42 30.67 35.27
CA ASN A 3 -56.27 29.90 34.78
C ASN A 3 -55.02 30.59 35.41
N ASN A 4 -53.84 30.00 35.19
CA ASN A 4 -52.50 30.61 35.29
C ASN A 4 -51.85 30.72 36.68
N LYS A 5 -50.54 30.51 36.86
CA LYS A 5 -49.47 29.85 36.11
C LYS A 5 -48.23 29.91 37.03
N ASN A 6 -47.33 28.94 36.87
CA ASN A 6 -45.88 29.03 37.09
C ASN A 6 -45.31 28.92 38.52
N LYS A 7 -44.90 27.67 38.81
CA LYS A 7 -43.73 27.28 39.60
C LYS A 7 -42.42 27.73 38.93
N TYR A 8 -41.39 28.09 39.70
CA TYR A 8 -39.93 28.02 39.48
C TYR A 8 -39.26 28.63 40.74
N SER A 9 -38.20 28.16 41.38
CA SER A 9 -37.19 27.15 41.07
C SER A 9 -36.47 26.71 42.36
N LEU A 10 -36.31 25.40 42.54
CA LEU A 10 -35.31 24.78 43.42
C LEU A 10 -34.63 23.68 42.58
N LEU A 11 -33.38 23.89 42.17
CA LEU A 11 -32.52 22.88 41.52
C LEU A 11 -31.07 23.37 41.64
N ILE A 12 -30.38 22.92 42.68
CA ILE A 12 -29.47 21.76 42.68
C ILE A 12 -28.32 21.96 41.70
N LEU A 13 -27.23 22.41 42.32
CA LEU A 13 -25.86 22.42 41.86
C LEU A 13 -25.39 20.95 41.64
N CYS A 14 -25.63 20.39 40.46
CA CYS A 14 -24.95 19.15 40.05
C CYS A 14 -23.59 19.52 39.45
N CYS A 15 -22.54 19.20 40.22
CA CYS A 15 -21.15 19.22 39.80
C CYS A 15 -20.99 18.65 38.39
N LEU A 16 -20.54 19.52 37.48
CA LEU A 16 -19.92 19.15 36.21
C LEU A 16 -18.57 18.48 36.51
N ILE A 17 -18.61 17.23 36.99
CA ILE A 17 -17.46 16.34 36.88
C ILE A 17 -17.48 15.84 35.43
N GLY A 18 -16.97 16.68 34.52
CA GLY A 18 -16.56 16.18 33.22
C GLY A 18 -15.54 15.09 33.48
N THR A 19 -15.89 13.85 33.14
CA THR A 19 -14.94 12.74 33.15
C THR A 19 -13.85 13.09 32.14
N GLN A 20 -12.75 13.66 32.63
CA GLN A 20 -11.50 13.62 31.90
C GLN A 20 -11.15 12.14 31.81
N THR A 21 -11.50 11.51 30.69
CA THR A 21 -10.97 10.20 30.33
C THR A 21 -9.48 10.41 30.08
N SER A 22 -8.70 10.37 31.16
CA SER A 22 -7.24 10.36 31.08
C SER A 22 -6.84 9.25 30.12
N ALA A 23 -5.94 9.58 29.19
CA ALA A 23 -5.20 8.55 28.45
C ALA A 23 -4.66 7.56 29.48
N LYS A 24 -4.83 6.27 29.20
CA LYS A 24 -4.37 5.20 30.06
C LYS A 24 -3.69 4.16 29.19
N ILE A 25 -2.42 3.91 29.50
CA ILE A 25 -1.62 2.88 28.84
C ILE A 25 -2.31 1.51 28.95
N ILE A 26 -2.41 0.83 27.81
CA ILE A 26 -2.91 -0.53 27.69
C ILE A 26 -1.75 -1.51 27.79
N PRO A 27 -1.70 -2.38 28.84
CA PRO A 27 -0.76 -3.48 28.89
C PRO A 27 -1.00 -4.43 27.72
N TRP A 28 0.02 -4.64 26.90
CA TRP A 28 -0.09 -5.46 25.68
C TRP A 28 1.23 -6.17 25.42
N LYS A 29 1.15 -7.49 25.23
CA LYS A 29 2.25 -8.27 24.66
C LYS A 29 2.00 -8.40 23.18
N GLU A 30 2.92 -7.88 22.38
CA GLU A 30 2.77 -7.92 20.94
C GLU A 30 2.70 -9.34 20.37
N GLN A 31 1.86 -9.51 19.36
CA GLN A 31 1.70 -10.76 18.59
C GLN A 31 2.07 -10.53 17.11
N ILE A 32 2.89 -9.51 16.85
CA ILE A 32 3.29 -9.13 15.50
C ILE A 32 4.53 -9.94 15.12
N PRO A 33 4.53 -10.67 14.00
CA PRO A 33 5.69 -11.43 13.57
C PRO A 33 6.85 -10.47 13.27
N SER A 34 8.08 -10.87 13.60
CA SER A 34 9.25 -10.15 13.11
C SER A 34 9.31 -10.26 11.60
N SER A 35 9.76 -9.21 10.93
CA SER A 35 10.12 -9.23 9.51
C SER A 35 11.06 -10.39 9.18
N LEU A 36 11.98 -10.74 10.08
CA LEU A 36 12.98 -11.78 9.86
C LEU A 36 12.44 -13.21 10.03
N SER A 37 11.19 -13.41 10.44
CA SER A 37 10.62 -14.75 10.70
C SER A 37 10.72 -15.66 9.48
N LEU A 38 10.40 -15.13 8.29
CA LEU A 38 10.50 -15.85 7.02
C LEU A 38 11.93 -15.91 6.48
N PHE A 39 12.92 -15.33 7.17
CA PHE A 39 14.33 -15.29 6.80
C PHE A 39 15.22 -15.92 7.88
N GLN A 40 14.67 -16.87 8.65
CA GLN A 40 15.39 -17.61 9.70
C GLN A 40 16.04 -16.67 10.75
N GLY A 41 15.42 -15.52 11.01
CA GLY A 41 15.94 -14.52 11.96
C GLY A 41 17.16 -13.73 11.45
N LYS A 42 17.54 -13.85 10.17
CA LYS A 42 18.73 -13.18 9.60
C LYS A 42 18.34 -11.95 8.78
N ALA A 43 18.95 -10.80 9.10
CA ALA A 43 18.71 -9.54 8.39
C ALA A 43 19.33 -9.52 6.98
N GLN A 44 20.54 -10.07 6.82
CA GLN A 44 21.29 -9.99 5.55
C GLN A 44 20.51 -10.57 4.35
N PRO A 45 19.90 -11.77 4.41
CA PRO A 45 19.12 -12.28 3.27
C PRO A 45 17.92 -11.41 2.88
N LEU A 46 17.27 -10.76 3.86
CA LEU A 46 16.19 -9.80 3.58
C LEU A 46 16.74 -8.52 2.96
N ALA A 47 17.87 -8.01 3.46
CA ALA A 47 18.56 -6.86 2.89
C ALA A 47 19.05 -7.12 1.46
N ASP A 48 19.59 -8.30 1.16
CA ASP A 48 20.08 -8.67 -0.17
C ASP A 48 18.93 -8.77 -1.19
N LEU A 49 17.78 -9.32 -0.79
CA LEU A 49 16.59 -9.34 -1.63
C LEU A 49 16.04 -7.92 -1.86
N THR A 50 16.04 -7.08 -0.82
CA THR A 50 15.59 -5.69 -0.88
C THR A 50 16.49 -4.81 -1.75
N ALA A 51 17.82 -4.96 -1.62
CA ALA A 51 18.84 -4.17 -2.30
C ALA A 51 18.56 -2.65 -2.23
N ASN A 52 18.60 -1.96 -3.36
CA ASN A 52 18.30 -0.52 -3.46
C ASN A 52 16.81 -0.18 -3.61
N ARG A 53 15.91 -1.18 -3.56
CA ARG A 53 14.45 -1.06 -3.76
C ARG A 53 13.71 -0.91 -2.43
N ILE A 54 12.39 -0.82 -2.49
CA ILE A 54 11.51 -1.15 -1.35
C ILE A 54 10.88 -2.50 -1.66
N LEU A 55 11.05 -3.47 -0.78
CA LEU A 55 10.46 -4.81 -0.87
C LEU A 55 9.20 -4.86 0.00
N ILE A 56 8.15 -5.54 -0.44
CA ILE A 56 6.91 -5.78 0.30
C ILE A 56 6.53 -7.26 0.16
N TYR A 57 6.23 -7.93 1.26
CA TYR A 57 5.72 -9.30 1.29
C TYR A 57 4.76 -9.50 2.46
N ALA A 58 3.92 -10.52 2.38
CA ALA A 58 3.02 -10.88 3.47
C ALA A 58 3.53 -12.07 4.28
N HIS A 59 3.06 -12.15 5.52
CA HIS A 59 3.14 -13.34 6.36
C HIS A 59 1.94 -14.26 6.09
N PRO A 60 2.04 -15.57 6.39
CA PRO A 60 0.88 -16.46 6.41
C PRO A 60 -0.26 -15.90 7.24
N ALA A 61 -1.49 -16.29 6.88
CA ALA A 61 -2.67 -15.93 7.67
C ALA A 61 -2.56 -16.53 9.07
N GLN A 62 -2.87 -15.75 10.09
CA GLN A 62 -2.84 -16.17 11.48
C GLN A 62 -4.01 -15.57 12.26
N SER A 63 -4.30 -16.19 13.40
CA SER A 63 -5.24 -15.66 14.38
C SER A 63 -4.60 -14.46 15.09
N ILE A 64 -5.28 -13.32 15.06
CA ILE A 64 -4.84 -12.05 15.65
C ILE A 64 -5.77 -11.71 16.80
N THR A 65 -5.20 -11.42 17.97
CA THR A 65 -5.93 -10.94 19.14
C THR A 65 -5.35 -9.62 19.60
N LEU A 66 -6.16 -8.57 19.61
CA LEU A 66 -5.77 -7.25 20.12
C LEU A 66 -6.57 -6.91 21.38
N PRO A 67 -5.94 -6.23 22.36
CA PRO A 67 -6.64 -5.79 23.57
C PRO A 67 -7.67 -4.69 23.29
N THR A 68 -7.65 -4.09 22.09
CA THR A 68 -8.62 -3.07 21.65
C THR A 68 -9.87 -3.65 21.01
N PHE A 69 -9.95 -4.97 20.83
CA PHE A 69 -11.18 -5.60 20.36
C PHE A 69 -12.31 -5.41 21.37
N LYS A 70 -13.50 -5.06 20.87
CA LYS A 70 -14.71 -4.90 21.71
C LYS A 70 -15.13 -6.21 22.38
N ASN A 71 -14.89 -7.34 21.71
CA ASN A 71 -15.09 -8.69 22.23
C ASN A 71 -13.77 -9.46 22.09
N PRO A 72 -13.40 -10.35 23.02
CA PRO A 72 -12.12 -11.09 23.00
C PRO A 72 -12.01 -12.15 21.87
N GLN A 73 -12.78 -12.01 20.79
CA GLN A 73 -12.71 -12.90 19.63
C GLN A 73 -11.50 -12.54 18.77
N SER A 74 -10.71 -13.57 18.42
CA SER A 74 -9.62 -13.41 17.47
C SER A 74 -10.14 -13.24 16.05
N MET A 75 -9.37 -12.55 15.21
CA MET A 75 -9.65 -12.38 13.79
C MET A 75 -8.55 -13.05 12.96
N THR A 76 -8.91 -13.75 11.90
CA THR A 76 -7.92 -14.24 10.94
C THR A 76 -7.46 -13.08 10.05
N GLY A 77 -6.16 -12.80 10.05
CA GLY A 77 -5.56 -11.73 9.26
C GLY A 77 -4.15 -12.06 8.79
N LYS A 78 -3.60 -11.18 7.95
CA LYS A 78 -2.23 -11.28 7.43
C LYS A 78 -1.47 -10.00 7.74
N PHE A 79 -0.27 -10.15 8.30
CA PHE A 79 0.64 -9.03 8.41
C PHE A 79 1.40 -8.86 7.11
N TYR A 80 1.65 -7.60 6.72
CA TYR A 80 2.48 -7.26 5.58
C TYR A 80 3.74 -6.59 6.08
N THR A 81 4.89 -7.12 5.68
CA THR A 81 6.19 -6.49 5.90
C THR A 81 6.61 -5.73 4.66
N GLY A 82 6.99 -4.48 4.83
CA GLY A 82 7.84 -3.78 3.87
C GLY A 82 9.26 -3.64 4.42
N ALA A 83 10.26 -3.57 3.54
CA ALA A 83 11.67 -3.45 3.87
C ALA A 83 12.38 -2.43 2.96
N VAL A 84 13.31 -1.68 3.53
CA VAL A 84 14.21 -0.78 2.81
C VAL A 84 15.60 -0.79 3.45
N VAL A 85 16.65 -0.84 2.63
CA VAL A 85 18.02 -0.64 3.09
C VAL A 85 18.40 0.83 2.91
N VAL A 86 18.92 1.49 3.95
CA VAL A 86 19.33 2.90 3.94
C VAL A 86 20.83 3.07 4.23
N PRO A 87 21.50 4.08 3.65
CA PRO A 87 22.93 4.34 3.85
C PRO A 87 23.17 5.15 5.14
N SER A 88 22.69 4.64 6.27
CA SER A 88 22.92 5.21 7.60
C SER A 88 23.16 4.10 8.62
N ASN A 89 23.98 4.37 9.64
CA ASN A 89 24.13 3.49 10.79
C ASN A 89 22.83 3.38 11.60
N SER A 90 22.75 2.30 12.38
CA SER A 90 21.55 1.89 13.12
C SER A 90 21.18 2.87 14.23
N GLN A 91 22.15 3.56 14.82
CA GLN A 91 21.92 4.55 15.88
C GLN A 91 21.22 5.81 15.35
N ASN A 92 21.62 6.29 14.18
CA ASN A 92 20.98 7.42 13.51
C ASN A 92 19.56 7.07 13.07
N VAL A 93 19.36 5.86 12.56
CA VAL A 93 18.03 5.35 12.23
C VAL A 93 17.14 5.25 13.47
N ALA A 94 17.64 4.66 14.56
CA ALA A 94 16.92 4.58 15.82
C ALA A 94 16.53 5.97 16.33
N ARG A 95 17.45 6.94 16.30
CA ARG A 95 17.18 8.32 16.74
C ARG A 95 16.04 8.98 15.95
N LEU A 96 15.99 8.77 14.64
CA LEU A 96 14.89 9.27 13.82
C LEU A 96 13.56 8.61 14.21
N LEU A 97 13.55 7.28 14.31
CA LEU A 97 12.33 6.50 14.57
C LEU A 97 11.79 6.67 15.99
N MET A 98 12.63 6.98 16.97
CA MET A 98 12.18 7.25 18.35
C MET A 98 11.63 8.67 18.53
N ASN A 99 11.81 9.56 17.55
CA ASN A 99 11.40 10.96 17.64
C ASN A 99 9.95 11.17 17.13
N TYR A 100 8.99 10.54 17.80
CA TYR A 100 7.58 10.51 17.38
C TYR A 100 6.97 11.91 17.16
N SER A 101 7.33 12.89 18.01
CA SER A 101 6.80 14.26 17.94
C SER A 101 7.18 15.00 16.66
N HIS A 102 8.21 14.56 15.94
CA HIS A 102 8.66 15.16 14.68
C HIS A 102 8.21 14.38 13.43
N TYR A 103 7.35 13.38 13.61
CA TYR A 103 6.84 12.59 12.49
C TYR A 103 6.07 13.42 11.45
N ASN A 104 5.51 14.58 11.84
CA ASN A 104 4.87 15.51 10.89
C ASN A 104 5.85 16.16 9.89
N GLY A 105 7.15 16.19 10.21
CA GLY A 105 8.21 16.58 9.28
C GLY A 105 8.73 15.43 8.42
N LEU A 106 8.42 14.18 8.79
CA LEU A 106 8.86 12.97 8.09
C LEU A 106 7.80 12.43 7.13
N PHE A 107 6.54 12.35 7.54
CA PHE A 107 5.45 11.75 6.77
C PHE A 107 4.55 12.83 6.14
N PRO A 108 4.39 12.87 4.80
CA PRO A 108 3.84 14.03 4.07
C PRO A 108 2.36 14.34 4.34
N THR A 109 1.60 13.42 4.93
CA THR A 109 0.18 13.62 5.27
C THR A 109 -0.07 13.95 6.73
N LEU A 110 0.97 13.90 7.57
CA LEU A 110 0.84 14.08 9.01
C LEU A 110 1.03 15.55 9.37
N LYS A 111 0.01 16.20 9.93
CA LYS A 111 0.05 17.63 10.30
C LYS A 111 0.51 17.88 11.72
N SER A 112 0.20 16.96 12.62
CA SER A 112 0.71 17.02 14.00
C SER A 112 0.93 15.63 14.57
N ALA A 113 1.89 15.56 15.49
CA ALA A 113 2.19 14.41 16.33
C ALA A 113 2.37 14.93 17.76
N LYS A 114 1.53 14.47 18.69
CA LYS A 114 1.53 14.94 20.08
C LYS A 114 1.57 13.77 21.04
N VAL A 115 2.46 13.82 22.02
CA VAL A 115 2.47 12.88 23.14
C VAL A 115 1.20 13.14 23.97
N LEU A 116 0.45 12.09 24.26
CA LEU A 116 -0.68 12.11 25.18
C LEU A 116 -0.26 11.60 26.57
N GLU A 117 0.52 10.53 26.61
CA GLU A 117 1.00 9.89 27.83
C GLU A 117 2.31 9.15 27.53
N GLN A 118 3.20 9.06 28.52
CA GLN A 118 4.44 8.30 28.42
C GLN A 118 4.75 7.63 29.77
N GLN A 119 5.05 6.33 29.74
CA GLN A 119 5.48 5.56 30.90
C GLN A 119 6.58 4.59 30.48
N GLY A 120 7.80 4.84 30.95
CA GLY A 120 8.98 4.06 30.55
C GLY A 120 9.13 4.02 29.03
N ASN A 121 9.16 2.81 28.48
CA ASN A 121 9.31 2.57 27.05
C ASN A 121 7.98 2.63 26.26
N ILE A 122 6.87 2.97 26.90
CA ILE A 122 5.56 3.07 26.26
C ILE A 122 5.19 4.54 26.08
N THR A 123 4.78 4.91 24.87
CA THR A 123 4.34 6.28 24.56
C THR A 123 3.05 6.25 23.76
N GLN A 124 2.02 6.91 24.27
CA GLN A 124 0.77 7.13 23.55
C GLN A 124 0.84 8.45 22.78
N MET A 125 0.59 8.36 21.48
CA MET A 125 0.67 9.48 20.53
C MET A 125 -0.68 9.76 19.91
N LYS A 126 -1.00 11.04 19.73
CA LYS A 126 -2.07 11.53 18.89
C LYS A 126 -1.50 12.13 17.62
N TYR A 127 -1.90 11.57 16.50
CA TYR A 127 -1.54 11.97 15.15
C TYR A 127 -2.73 12.63 14.47
N GLN A 128 -2.49 13.70 13.71
CA GLN A 128 -3.52 14.28 12.85
C GLN A 128 -3.11 14.11 11.38
N VAL A 129 -3.83 13.25 10.68
CA VAL A 129 -3.63 13.02 9.24
C VAL A 129 -4.54 13.97 8.46
N HIS A 130 -3.98 14.67 7.47
CA HIS A 130 -4.73 15.54 6.60
C HIS A 130 -4.27 15.38 5.15
N ILE A 131 -5.18 14.96 4.29
CA ILE A 131 -5.01 14.90 2.84
C ILE A 131 -6.02 15.86 2.21
N PRO A 132 -5.60 17.09 1.86
CA PRO A 132 -6.49 18.03 1.21
C PRO A 132 -6.67 17.62 -0.25
N THR A 133 -7.92 17.54 -0.70
CA THR A 133 -8.28 17.23 -2.08
C THR A 133 -9.03 18.42 -2.70
N PRO A 134 -9.03 18.58 -4.02
CA PRO A 134 -9.80 19.66 -4.66
C PRO A 134 -11.32 19.43 -4.60
N ILE A 135 -11.78 18.27 -4.13
CA ILE A 135 -13.18 17.91 -3.99
C ILE A 135 -13.49 17.89 -2.48
N PRO A 136 -14.14 18.91 -1.90
CA PRO A 136 -14.20 19.08 -0.45
C PRO A 136 -14.73 17.87 0.35
N ILE A 137 -15.69 17.12 -0.20
CA ILE A 137 -16.24 15.91 0.44
C ILE A 137 -15.22 14.75 0.54
N LEU A 138 -14.15 14.79 -0.25
CA LEU A 138 -13.06 13.81 -0.24
C LEU A 138 -11.86 14.25 0.62
N ASN A 139 -11.95 15.40 1.31
CA ASN A 139 -10.90 15.82 2.23
C ASN A 139 -10.82 14.87 3.41
N PHE A 140 -9.68 14.19 3.54
CA PHE A 140 -9.42 13.28 4.64
C PHE A 140 -8.76 14.06 5.77
N LYS A 141 -9.45 14.21 6.92
CA LYS A 141 -8.90 14.88 8.10
C LYS A 141 -9.27 14.09 9.35
N GLU A 142 -8.34 13.26 9.81
CA GLU A 142 -8.62 12.28 10.86
C GLU A 142 -7.60 12.39 11.99
N ASN A 143 -8.07 12.20 13.21
CA ASN A 143 -7.18 12.00 14.35
C ASN A 143 -6.99 10.50 14.56
N VAL A 144 -5.75 10.11 14.82
CA VAL A 144 -5.39 8.73 15.10
C VAL A 144 -4.62 8.69 16.41
N VAL A 145 -5.04 7.83 17.33
CA VAL A 145 -4.37 7.60 18.60
C VAL A 145 -3.72 6.22 18.55
N MET A 146 -2.41 6.19 18.77
CA MET A 146 -1.62 4.96 18.80
C MET A 146 -0.78 4.89 20.06
N GLN A 147 -0.47 3.67 20.48
CA GLN A 147 0.46 3.40 21.56
C GLN A 147 1.69 2.69 21.01
N HIS A 148 2.87 3.27 21.24
CA HIS A 148 4.17 2.76 20.81
C HIS A 148 4.91 2.13 21.99
N HIS A 149 5.52 0.98 21.77
CA HIS A 149 6.28 0.19 22.74
C HIS A 149 7.70 0.04 22.20
N LEU A 150 8.66 0.72 22.81
CA LEU A 150 10.05 0.71 22.40
C LEU A 150 10.79 -0.49 23.01
N THR A 151 11.54 -1.20 22.18
CA THR A 151 12.54 -2.19 22.60
C THR A 151 13.93 -1.78 22.08
N ALA A 152 14.93 -2.65 22.20
CA ALA A 152 16.31 -2.36 21.79
C ALA A 152 16.43 -1.99 20.30
N ASN A 153 15.65 -2.65 19.42
CA ASN A 153 15.75 -2.48 17.97
C ASN A 153 14.38 -2.47 17.26
N SER A 154 13.30 -2.25 18.01
CA SER A 154 11.95 -2.19 17.45
C SER A 154 11.02 -1.23 18.18
N ILE A 155 9.99 -0.80 17.46
CA ILE A 155 8.84 -0.04 17.99
C ILE A 155 7.57 -0.79 17.60
N SER A 156 6.93 -1.40 18.58
CA SER A 156 5.63 -2.05 18.39
C SER A 156 4.52 -1.03 18.61
N THR A 157 3.47 -1.11 17.81
CA THR A 157 2.43 -0.09 17.73
C THR A 157 1.06 -0.75 17.80
N LEU A 158 0.20 -0.23 18.66
CA LEU A 158 -1.20 -0.62 18.80
C LEU A 158 -2.08 0.59 18.47
N VAL A 159 -3.04 0.41 17.57
CA VAL A 159 -4.06 1.43 17.28
C VAL A 159 -5.08 1.43 18.41
N LEU A 160 -5.29 2.59 19.03
CA LEU A 160 -6.27 2.79 20.10
C LEU A 160 -7.56 3.43 19.57
N ASP A 161 -7.43 4.41 18.68
CA ASP A 161 -8.57 5.07 18.02
C ASP A 161 -8.16 5.56 16.63
N ALA A 162 -8.92 5.16 15.60
CA ALA A 162 -8.68 5.51 14.21
C ALA A 162 -9.89 5.15 13.33
N PRO A 163 -9.95 5.67 12.10
CA PRO A 163 -10.90 5.20 11.07
C PRO A 163 -10.77 3.70 10.77
N ILE A 164 -9.57 3.13 10.89
CA ILE A 164 -9.34 1.68 10.87
C ILE A 164 -9.24 1.25 12.33
N PRO A 165 -10.33 0.77 12.95
CA PRO A 165 -10.44 0.74 14.42
C PRO A 165 -9.51 -0.26 15.09
N TYR A 166 -9.09 -1.29 14.36
CA TYR A 166 -8.20 -2.31 14.86
C TYR A 166 -6.98 -2.39 13.98
N GLY A 167 -5.81 -2.30 14.59
CA GLY A 167 -4.55 -2.40 13.88
C GLY A 167 -3.38 -2.53 14.82
N ALA A 168 -2.36 -3.21 14.35
CA ALA A 168 -1.10 -3.36 15.05
C ALA A 168 0.05 -3.36 14.03
N GLY A 169 1.18 -2.80 14.41
CA GLY A 169 2.34 -2.72 13.55
C GLY A 169 3.65 -2.72 14.34
N LYS A 170 4.75 -3.04 13.67
CA LYS A 170 6.08 -3.11 14.25
C LYS A 170 7.06 -2.50 13.26
N ILE A 171 7.82 -1.52 13.72
CA ILE A 171 9.00 -1.02 13.00
C ILE A 171 10.21 -1.72 13.62
N GLU A 172 11.09 -2.28 12.81
CA GLU A 172 12.36 -2.88 13.25
C GLU A 172 13.51 -2.27 12.45
N TRP A 173 14.68 -2.17 13.05
CA TRP A 173 15.90 -1.77 12.37
C TRP A 173 17.04 -2.74 12.71
N PHE A 174 17.85 -3.06 11.69
CA PHE A 174 18.94 -4.03 11.81
C PHE A 174 20.21 -3.46 11.19
N ASP A 175 21.29 -3.47 11.96
CA ASP A 175 22.61 -3.09 11.47
C ASP A 175 23.10 -4.11 10.44
N LEU A 176 23.57 -3.62 9.29
CA LEU A 176 24.16 -4.44 8.23
C LEU A 176 25.68 -4.22 8.11
N GLY A 177 26.27 -3.43 9.01
CA GLY A 177 27.64 -2.95 8.90
C GLY A 177 27.80 -1.91 7.79
N SER A 178 29.02 -1.39 7.63
CA SER A 178 29.37 -0.45 6.55
C SER A 178 28.46 0.79 6.45
N ASN A 179 28.00 1.30 7.60
CA ASN A 179 27.06 2.43 7.68
C ASN A 179 25.75 2.18 6.88
N LYS A 180 25.24 0.95 6.92
CA LYS A 180 23.96 0.56 6.32
C LYS A 180 23.03 -0.05 7.37
N THR A 181 21.75 0.25 7.24
CA THR A 181 20.70 -0.29 8.12
C THR A 181 19.55 -0.79 7.27
N LEU A 182 19.05 -1.97 7.60
CA LEU A 182 17.76 -2.46 7.11
C LEU A 182 16.66 -1.93 8.03
N ILE A 183 15.68 -1.23 7.47
CA ILE A 183 14.46 -0.81 8.16
C ILE A 183 13.30 -1.64 7.64
N THR A 184 12.49 -2.19 8.54
CA THR A 184 11.29 -2.94 8.18
C THR A 184 10.07 -2.43 8.90
N ILE A 185 8.92 -2.47 8.25
CA ILE A 185 7.61 -2.15 8.84
C ILE A 185 6.69 -3.33 8.59
N THR A 186 6.24 -3.99 9.66
CA THR A 186 5.30 -5.12 9.62
C THR A 186 3.97 -4.67 10.22
N GLN A 187 2.87 -4.70 9.47
CA GLN A 187 1.59 -4.20 9.95
C GLN A 187 0.38 -4.98 9.47
N TRP A 188 -0.70 -4.90 10.25
CA TRP A 188 -2.03 -5.37 9.94
C TRP A 188 -3.06 -4.35 10.43
N GLY A 189 -4.15 -4.19 9.68
CA GLY A 189 -5.30 -3.40 10.08
C GLY A 189 -6.59 -4.00 9.54
N ASP A 190 -7.68 -3.87 10.29
CA ASP A 190 -8.99 -4.39 9.90
C ASP A 190 -9.70 -3.44 8.91
N LEU A 191 -9.59 -3.78 7.62
CA LEU A 191 -10.26 -3.06 6.53
C LEU A 191 -11.70 -3.52 6.29
N ASN A 192 -12.22 -4.48 7.06
CA ASN A 192 -13.58 -4.98 6.92
C ASN A 192 -14.59 -4.19 7.73
N HIS A 193 -14.15 -3.57 8.82
CA HIS A 193 -15.01 -2.76 9.69
C HIS A 193 -14.51 -1.31 9.82
N PRO A 194 -14.34 -0.58 8.70
CA PRO A 194 -13.93 0.81 8.75
C PRO A 194 -14.96 1.68 9.50
N LYS A 195 -14.46 2.68 10.21
CA LYS A 195 -15.21 3.78 10.82
C LYS A 195 -15.04 5.04 9.96
N GLY A 196 -16.01 5.95 10.07
CA GLY A 196 -15.98 7.23 9.38
C GLY A 196 -16.58 7.18 7.97
N PHE A 197 -17.30 8.23 7.61
CA PHE A 197 -18.09 8.28 6.36
C PHE A 197 -17.20 8.10 5.12
N LEU A 198 -16.10 8.85 5.01
CA LEU A 198 -15.28 8.88 3.80
C LEU A 198 -14.59 7.55 3.51
N PHE A 199 -13.91 6.98 4.52
CA PHE A 199 -13.17 5.73 4.34
C PHE A 199 -14.11 4.55 4.04
N SER A 200 -15.25 4.47 4.74
CA SER A 200 -16.30 3.47 4.45
C SER A 200 -16.90 3.66 3.05
N THR A 201 -17.13 4.91 2.61
CA THR A 201 -17.66 5.19 1.26
C THR A 201 -16.69 4.72 0.18
N ILE A 202 -15.40 5.02 0.33
CA ILE A 202 -14.35 4.59 -0.62
C ILE A 202 -14.25 3.06 -0.68
N LEU A 203 -14.23 2.37 0.46
CA LEU A 203 -14.09 0.91 0.50
C LEU A 203 -15.34 0.16 0.01
N ASN A 204 -16.52 0.77 0.12
CA ASN A 204 -17.74 0.21 -0.46
C ASN A 204 -17.80 0.42 -1.98
N ALA A 205 -17.33 1.59 -2.44
CA ALA A 205 -17.22 1.95 -3.85
C ALA A 205 -16.20 1.10 -4.61
N ILE A 206 -15.03 0.87 -4.01
CA ILE A 206 -13.92 0.11 -4.59
C ILE A 206 -13.51 -0.98 -3.59
N PRO A 207 -14.28 -2.08 -3.46
CA PRO A 207 -13.96 -3.15 -2.53
C PRO A 207 -12.58 -3.76 -2.78
N GLU A 208 -12.15 -3.80 -4.05
CA GLU A 208 -10.83 -4.25 -4.46
C GLU A 208 -9.69 -3.44 -3.80
N ALA A 209 -9.91 -2.18 -3.42
CA ALA A 209 -8.89 -1.35 -2.77
C ALA A 209 -8.39 -1.99 -1.47
N LYS A 210 -9.22 -2.79 -0.77
CA LYS A 210 -8.82 -3.53 0.43
C LYS A 210 -7.63 -4.46 0.19
N LEU A 211 -7.48 -4.99 -1.03
CA LEU A 211 -6.38 -5.87 -1.41
C LEU A 211 -5.07 -5.08 -1.60
N GLY A 212 -5.14 -3.85 -2.10
CA GLY A 212 -3.97 -3.01 -2.37
C GLY A 212 -3.49 -2.17 -1.19
N ILE A 213 -4.39 -1.79 -0.27
CA ILE A 213 -4.08 -0.89 0.86
C ILE A 213 -2.91 -1.40 1.72
N PRO A 214 -2.81 -2.68 2.13
CA PRO A 214 -1.71 -3.13 2.98
C PRO A 214 -0.33 -2.86 2.37
N SER A 215 -0.17 -3.16 1.07
CA SER A 215 1.05 -2.88 0.32
C SER A 215 1.26 -1.37 0.14
N GLY A 216 0.20 -0.62 -0.16
CA GLY A 216 0.25 0.84 -0.28
C GLY A 216 0.69 1.55 1.00
N THR A 217 0.24 1.11 2.18
CA THR A 217 0.62 1.73 3.46
C THR A 217 2.10 1.49 3.77
N ASN A 218 2.61 0.27 3.57
CA ASN A 218 4.04 -0.02 3.72
C ASN A 218 4.88 0.79 2.73
N ALA A 219 4.45 0.85 1.47
CA ALA A 219 5.09 1.65 0.43
C ALA A 219 5.18 3.12 0.83
N PHE A 220 4.09 3.71 1.31
CA PHE A 220 4.02 5.11 1.73
C PHE A 220 5.01 5.42 2.86
N LEU A 221 5.05 4.60 3.91
CA LEU A 221 5.92 4.83 5.05
C LEU A 221 7.40 4.64 4.71
N LEU A 222 7.72 3.59 3.95
CA LEU A 222 9.10 3.28 3.57
C LEU A 222 9.65 4.22 2.52
N GLU A 223 8.80 4.78 1.64
CA GLU A 223 9.20 5.81 0.70
C GLU A 223 9.61 7.10 1.42
N ALA A 224 8.88 7.49 2.47
CA ALA A 224 9.26 8.65 3.29
C ALA A 224 10.61 8.43 3.97
N LEU A 225 10.83 7.26 4.58
CA LEU A 225 12.11 6.89 5.19
C LEU A 225 13.24 6.81 4.14
N GLN A 226 12.95 6.25 2.97
CA GLN A 226 13.92 6.18 1.87
C GLN A 226 14.35 7.57 1.43
N LYS A 227 13.41 8.49 1.22
CA LYS A 227 13.70 9.89 0.84
C LYS A 227 14.46 10.66 1.91
N TYR A 228 14.25 10.35 3.19
CA TYR A 228 15.00 10.97 4.28
C TYR A 228 16.48 10.58 4.26
N PHE A 229 16.80 9.31 4.01
CA PHE A 229 18.17 8.81 4.09
C PHE A 229 18.91 8.70 2.75
N LYS A 230 18.21 8.68 1.62
CA LYS A 230 18.81 8.50 0.30
C LYS A 230 18.67 9.74 -0.57
N THR A 231 19.74 10.05 -1.27
CA THR A 231 19.66 10.89 -2.46
C THR A 231 18.94 10.11 -3.57
N PRO A 232 17.90 10.69 -4.20
CA PRO A 232 17.27 10.08 -5.36
C PRO A 232 18.30 9.79 -6.46
N SER A 233 18.26 8.58 -7.01
CA SER A 233 19.02 8.21 -8.21
C SER A 233 18.05 7.80 -9.30
N TYR A 234 18.46 8.05 -10.54
CA TYR A 234 17.64 7.79 -11.72
C TYR A 234 18.45 7.05 -12.77
N GLN A 235 17.81 6.10 -13.43
CA GLN A 235 18.32 5.46 -14.63
C GLN A 235 17.48 5.93 -15.83
N THR A 236 18.13 6.25 -16.95
CA THR A 236 17.43 6.52 -18.20
C THR A 236 17.20 5.21 -18.95
N LEU A 237 15.94 4.91 -19.25
CA LEU A 237 15.54 3.74 -20.04
C LEU A 237 15.54 4.08 -21.53
N LYS A 238 15.69 3.07 -22.39
CA LYS A 238 15.44 3.24 -23.82
C LYS A 238 13.94 3.36 -24.10
N ALA A 239 13.59 3.85 -25.29
CA ALA A 239 12.20 3.88 -25.73
C ALA A 239 11.61 2.47 -25.77
N GLY A 240 10.40 2.32 -25.23
CA GLY A 240 9.71 1.04 -25.10
C GLY A 240 10.20 0.12 -23.98
N GLU A 241 11.31 0.44 -23.30
CA GLU A 241 11.92 -0.47 -22.32
C GLU A 241 11.20 -0.41 -20.95
N LEU A 242 11.15 -1.58 -20.29
CA LEU A 242 10.78 -1.73 -18.88
C LEU A 242 12.06 -1.89 -18.04
N PRO A 243 12.11 -1.35 -16.82
CA PRO A 243 13.27 -1.53 -15.96
C PRO A 243 13.44 -3.00 -15.59
N GLU A 244 14.64 -3.53 -15.79
CA GLU A 244 14.98 -4.87 -15.32
C GLU A 244 15.16 -4.87 -13.79
N THR A 245 14.63 -5.89 -13.13
CA THR A 245 14.96 -6.19 -11.74
C THR A 245 15.88 -7.41 -11.75
N PRO A 246 17.22 -7.23 -11.74
CA PRO A 246 18.13 -8.37 -11.76
C PRO A 246 17.94 -9.16 -10.46
N LEU A 247 17.41 -10.38 -10.60
CA LEU A 247 17.18 -11.32 -9.50
C LEU A 247 17.96 -12.60 -9.80
N SER A 248 18.77 -13.06 -8.85
CA SER A 248 19.39 -14.38 -8.96
C SER A 248 18.35 -15.50 -8.85
N SER A 249 18.68 -16.70 -9.32
CA SER A 249 17.79 -17.88 -9.18
C SER A 249 17.39 -18.14 -7.73
N ILE A 250 18.30 -17.90 -6.77
CA ILE A 250 18.03 -18.01 -5.32
C ILE A 250 16.98 -16.98 -4.89
N GLN A 251 17.08 -15.73 -5.37
CA GLN A 251 16.10 -14.69 -5.06
C GLN A 251 14.73 -14.99 -5.68
N VAL A 252 14.68 -15.47 -6.93
CA VAL A 252 13.43 -15.90 -7.58
C VAL A 252 12.77 -17.04 -6.80
N GLN A 253 13.54 -18.06 -6.41
CA GLN A 253 13.02 -19.15 -5.58
C GLN A 253 12.51 -18.64 -4.23
N LYS A 254 13.22 -17.70 -3.60
CA LYS A 254 12.80 -17.09 -2.34
C LYS A 254 11.47 -16.34 -2.49
N ILE A 255 11.33 -15.56 -3.56
CA ILE A 255 10.09 -14.85 -3.91
C ILE A 255 8.94 -15.84 -4.10
N ALA A 256 9.15 -16.91 -4.87
CA ALA A 256 8.14 -17.95 -5.07
C ALA A 256 7.70 -18.58 -3.75
N THR A 257 8.64 -18.93 -2.87
CA THR A 257 8.34 -19.48 -1.54
C THR A 257 7.56 -18.49 -0.66
N LEU A 258 7.97 -17.23 -0.60
CA LEU A 258 7.25 -16.20 0.17
C LEU A 258 5.81 -16.03 -0.33
N SER A 259 5.60 -15.99 -1.65
CA SER A 259 4.28 -15.87 -2.25
C SER A 259 3.41 -17.12 -2.03
N GLN A 260 4.02 -18.31 -2.13
CA GLN A 260 3.34 -19.57 -1.89
C GLN A 260 2.90 -19.71 -0.42
N LEU A 261 3.75 -19.37 0.55
CA LEU A 261 3.43 -19.49 1.97
C LEU A 261 2.34 -18.51 2.40
N SER A 262 2.47 -17.25 1.98
CA SER A 262 1.54 -16.18 2.37
C SER A 262 0.26 -16.18 1.54
N GLN A 263 0.28 -16.82 0.37
CA GLN A 263 -0.76 -16.72 -0.63
C GLN A 263 -0.99 -15.27 -1.12
N GLU A 264 0.04 -14.43 -1.07
CA GLU A 264 0.04 -13.01 -1.48
C GLU A 264 1.21 -12.70 -2.43
N PRO A 265 1.17 -11.59 -3.19
CA PRO A 265 2.28 -11.22 -4.05
C PRO A 265 3.46 -10.67 -3.24
N VAL A 266 4.67 -10.92 -3.71
CA VAL A 266 5.90 -10.24 -3.27
C VAL A 266 6.17 -9.10 -4.23
N SER A 267 6.25 -7.88 -3.74
CA SER A 267 6.33 -6.70 -4.59
C SER A 267 7.56 -5.85 -4.31
N PHE A 268 8.03 -5.17 -5.34
CA PHE A 268 9.15 -4.25 -5.32
C PHE A 268 8.70 -2.90 -5.87
N ILE A 269 9.06 -1.84 -5.17
CA ILE A 269 9.08 -0.49 -5.75
C ILE A 269 10.51 -0.26 -6.22
N LEU A 270 10.64 0.02 -7.51
CA LEU A 270 11.93 0.24 -8.15
C LEU A 270 12.39 1.69 -7.96
N PRO A 271 13.70 1.95 -8.09
CA PRO A 271 14.22 3.31 -8.23
C PRO A 271 13.49 4.07 -9.34
N SER A 272 13.53 5.40 -9.29
CA SER A 272 12.90 6.20 -10.32
C SER A 272 13.66 6.07 -11.64
N ASN A 273 12.91 6.03 -12.75
CA ASN A 273 13.47 5.92 -14.08
C ASN A 273 13.08 7.15 -14.90
N LYS A 274 13.98 7.61 -15.76
CA LYS A 274 13.72 8.60 -16.82
C LYS A 274 13.32 7.84 -18.08
N VAL A 275 12.10 8.03 -18.53
CA VAL A 275 11.52 7.30 -19.66
C VAL A 275 11.30 8.25 -20.83
N PRO A 276 11.80 7.93 -22.03
CA PRO A 276 11.60 8.79 -23.19
C PRO A 276 10.18 8.71 -23.71
N TYR A 277 9.59 9.90 -23.90
CA TYR A 277 8.34 10.17 -24.60
C TYR A 277 8.62 11.12 -25.78
N PRO A 278 7.69 11.27 -26.75
CA PRO A 278 7.96 12.00 -28.00
C PRO A 278 8.53 13.43 -27.86
N HIS A 279 8.32 14.10 -26.73
CA HIS A 279 8.74 15.48 -26.51
C HIS A 279 9.58 15.72 -25.25
N ASP A 280 9.76 14.73 -24.37
CA ASP A 280 10.53 14.89 -23.12
C ASP A 280 10.90 13.54 -22.46
N LEU A 281 11.73 13.59 -21.43
CA LEU A 281 11.98 12.50 -20.48
C LEU A 281 11.07 12.63 -19.25
N GLU A 282 10.24 11.62 -19.04
CA GLU A 282 9.35 11.58 -17.87
C GLU A 282 9.94 10.75 -16.74
N SER A 283 9.90 11.31 -15.52
CA SER A 283 10.22 10.55 -14.31
C SER A 283 9.05 9.65 -13.93
N LEU A 284 9.27 8.34 -14.00
CA LEU A 284 8.30 7.30 -13.63
C LEU A 284 8.82 6.44 -12.47
N ARG A 285 7.89 5.92 -11.67
CA ARG A 285 8.15 4.97 -10.57
C ARG A 285 7.51 3.64 -10.93
N PHE A 286 8.34 2.66 -11.26
CA PHE A 286 7.89 1.32 -11.59
C PHE A 286 7.76 0.46 -10.34
N THR A 287 6.84 -0.49 -10.41
CA THR A 287 6.65 -1.52 -9.39
C THR A 287 6.58 -2.88 -10.04
N SER A 288 7.24 -3.88 -9.47
CA SER A 288 7.21 -5.28 -9.92
C SER A 288 6.58 -6.15 -8.84
N SER A 289 5.55 -6.92 -9.17
CA SER A 289 4.86 -7.83 -8.25
C SER A 289 4.91 -9.25 -8.77
N TYR A 290 5.26 -10.18 -7.88
CA TYR A 290 5.44 -11.60 -8.18
C TYR A 290 4.44 -12.44 -7.37
N GLN A 291 3.56 -13.18 -8.06
CA GLN A 291 2.59 -14.08 -7.43
C GLN A 291 2.80 -15.51 -7.90
N TYR A 292 2.98 -16.43 -6.96
CA TYR A 292 3.05 -17.86 -7.26
C TYR A 292 1.65 -18.45 -7.44
N PHE A 293 1.48 -19.26 -8.47
CA PHE A 293 0.29 -20.06 -8.73
C PHE A 293 0.71 -21.53 -8.89
N ALA A 294 0.01 -22.44 -8.19
CA ALA A 294 0.15 -23.88 -8.38
C ALA A 294 -0.57 -24.35 -9.65
N LYS A 295 -0.22 -23.76 -10.79
CA LYS A 295 -0.77 -24.02 -12.13
C LYS A 295 0.32 -23.89 -13.18
N SER A 296 0.14 -24.56 -14.32
CA SER A 296 1.07 -24.46 -15.43
C SER A 296 0.97 -23.09 -16.12
N PRO A 297 2.00 -22.66 -16.88
CA PRO A 297 1.93 -21.41 -17.63
C PRO A 297 0.77 -21.38 -18.63
N GLN A 298 0.44 -22.53 -19.25
CA GLN A 298 -0.68 -22.64 -20.20
C GLN A 298 -2.03 -22.35 -19.53
N GLN A 299 -2.21 -22.79 -18.29
CA GLN A 299 -3.44 -22.50 -17.51
C GLN A 299 -3.55 -21.03 -17.10
N LEU A 300 -2.44 -20.29 -17.12
CA LEU A 300 -2.39 -18.87 -16.76
C LEU A 300 -2.39 -17.94 -17.98
N GLN A 301 -2.12 -18.46 -19.16
CA GLN A 301 -1.93 -17.68 -20.38
C GLN A 301 -3.12 -16.75 -20.69
N HIS A 302 -4.36 -17.19 -20.39
CA HIS A 302 -5.56 -16.37 -20.53
C HIS A 302 -5.45 -15.02 -19.82
N TRP A 303 -4.84 -14.98 -18.63
CA TRP A 303 -4.71 -13.78 -17.82
C TRP A 303 -3.72 -12.75 -18.36
N LEU A 304 -2.96 -13.09 -19.41
CA LEU A 304 -2.13 -12.14 -20.16
C LEU A 304 -2.93 -11.39 -21.24
N SER A 305 -4.16 -11.83 -21.55
CA SER A 305 -4.93 -11.28 -22.66
C SER A 305 -5.66 -9.97 -22.32
N VAL A 306 -5.93 -9.15 -23.33
CA VAL A 306 -6.70 -7.90 -23.18
C VAL A 306 -8.10 -8.12 -22.55
N PRO A 307 -8.90 -9.13 -22.96
CA PRO A 307 -10.23 -9.35 -22.37
C PRO A 307 -10.20 -9.68 -20.87
N ALA A 308 -9.12 -10.29 -20.38
CA ALA A 308 -9.01 -10.71 -18.98
C ALA A 308 -9.17 -9.54 -17.99
N TYR A 309 -8.79 -8.32 -18.36
CA TYR A 309 -8.98 -7.14 -17.52
C TYR A 309 -10.46 -6.91 -17.19
N GLN A 310 -11.38 -7.03 -18.15
CA GLN A 310 -12.82 -6.86 -17.90
C GLN A 310 -13.38 -7.99 -17.03
N GLU A 311 -12.90 -9.23 -17.23
CA GLU A 311 -13.30 -10.37 -16.41
C GLU A 311 -12.89 -10.21 -14.93
N LEU A 312 -11.75 -9.57 -14.69
CA LEU A 312 -11.21 -9.29 -13.37
C LEU A 312 -11.89 -8.07 -12.73
N PHE A 313 -12.21 -7.04 -13.51
CA PHE A 313 -12.77 -5.76 -13.04
C PHE A 313 -14.11 -5.38 -13.69
N PRO A 314 -15.13 -6.25 -13.68
CA PRO A 314 -16.38 -6.03 -14.43
C PRO A 314 -17.22 -4.87 -13.88
N ARG A 315 -16.96 -4.43 -12.64
CA ARG A 315 -17.64 -3.27 -12.04
C ARG A 315 -17.06 -1.96 -12.52
N GLN A 316 -15.75 -1.92 -12.80
CA GLN A 316 -15.03 -0.70 -13.17
C GLN A 316 -14.88 -0.57 -14.69
N ILE A 317 -14.53 -1.65 -15.38
CA ILE A 317 -14.37 -1.69 -16.83
C ILE A 317 -15.73 -1.98 -17.47
N LYS A 318 -16.36 -0.95 -18.03
CA LYS A 318 -17.72 -1.05 -18.60
C LYS A 318 -17.70 -1.62 -20.01
N ASP A 319 -16.67 -1.27 -20.77
CA ASP A 319 -16.54 -1.62 -22.18
C ASP A 319 -15.06 -1.69 -22.56
N ILE A 320 -14.73 -2.57 -23.49
CA ILE A 320 -13.42 -2.65 -24.13
C ILE A 320 -13.64 -2.84 -25.64
N ASP A 321 -13.14 -1.90 -26.44
CA ASP A 321 -13.00 -2.11 -27.89
C ASP A 321 -11.58 -2.55 -28.22
N ILE A 322 -11.44 -3.69 -28.91
CA ILE A 322 -10.14 -4.34 -29.16
C ILE A 322 -9.90 -4.38 -30.67
N LYS A 323 -8.84 -3.69 -31.10
CA LYS A 323 -8.41 -3.67 -32.48
C LYS A 323 -7.04 -4.31 -32.63
N LYS A 324 -6.97 -5.38 -33.42
CA LYS A 324 -5.70 -5.98 -33.81
C LYS A 324 -4.97 -5.04 -34.79
N THR A 325 -3.73 -4.65 -34.48
CA THR A 325 -2.93 -3.74 -35.33
C THR A 325 -1.85 -4.49 -36.11
N THR A 326 -1.26 -5.53 -35.51
CA THR A 326 -0.33 -6.47 -36.16
C THR A 326 -0.64 -7.91 -35.70
N PRO A 327 0.00 -8.97 -36.22
CA PRO A 327 -0.20 -10.33 -35.72
C PRO A 327 -0.08 -10.49 -34.20
N ASN A 328 0.81 -9.71 -33.56
CA ASN A 328 1.15 -9.80 -32.14
C ASN A 328 0.87 -8.51 -31.36
N THR A 329 0.20 -7.53 -31.97
CA THR A 329 -0.09 -6.23 -31.34
C THR A 329 -1.58 -5.95 -31.38
N PHE A 330 -2.12 -5.49 -30.25
CA PHE A 330 -3.51 -5.13 -30.06
C PHE A 330 -3.62 -3.75 -29.43
N ASP A 331 -4.49 -2.92 -29.98
CA ASP A 331 -4.92 -1.68 -29.34
C ASP A 331 -6.23 -1.95 -28.60
N ALA A 332 -6.34 -1.49 -27.36
CA ALA A 332 -7.48 -1.71 -26.49
C ALA A 332 -7.97 -0.38 -25.91
N ASP A 333 -9.19 0.01 -26.28
CA ASP A 333 -9.88 1.21 -25.83
C ASP A 333 -10.76 0.87 -24.63
N TYR A 334 -10.35 1.29 -23.43
CA TYR A 334 -11.05 1.00 -22.17
C TYR A 334 -11.98 2.16 -21.79
N LYS A 335 -13.23 1.84 -21.47
CA LYS A 335 -14.15 2.77 -20.79
C LYS A 335 -14.30 2.40 -19.33
N ILE A 336 -13.85 3.29 -18.45
CA ILE A 336 -13.86 3.07 -17.00
C ILE A 336 -14.91 3.94 -16.34
N SER A 337 -15.59 3.39 -15.34
CA SER A 337 -16.46 4.15 -14.44
C SER A 337 -16.28 3.65 -13.01
N VAL A 338 -15.86 4.56 -12.13
CA VAL A 338 -15.69 4.32 -10.70
C VAL A 338 -16.66 5.20 -9.91
N GLY A 339 -17.63 4.59 -9.25
CA GLY A 339 -18.57 5.30 -8.39
C GLY A 339 -18.06 5.44 -6.96
N LEU A 340 -17.83 6.66 -6.47
CA LEU A 340 -17.49 7.02 -5.08
C LEU A 340 -18.71 7.64 -4.38
N GLY A 341 -19.62 6.81 -3.87
CA GLY A 341 -20.85 7.29 -3.25
C GLY A 341 -21.74 8.03 -4.24
N VAL A 342 -21.83 9.36 -4.12
CA VAL A 342 -22.62 10.23 -5.02
C VAL A 342 -21.87 10.71 -6.26
N ILE A 343 -20.56 10.44 -6.36
CA ILE A 343 -19.71 10.88 -7.47
C ILE A 343 -19.42 9.69 -8.38
N ASN A 344 -19.60 9.83 -9.69
CA ASN A 344 -19.07 8.88 -10.66
C ASN A 344 -17.86 9.50 -11.36
N ILE A 345 -16.74 8.78 -11.43
CA ILE A 345 -15.53 9.19 -12.13
C ILE A 345 -15.43 8.35 -13.41
N PRO A 346 -15.95 8.85 -14.54
CA PRO A 346 -15.66 8.25 -15.84
C PRO A 346 -14.26 8.67 -16.30
N PHE A 347 -13.55 7.75 -16.92
CA PHE A 347 -12.35 8.07 -17.68
C PHE A 347 -12.07 6.99 -18.71
N ASP A 348 -11.50 7.40 -19.82
CA ASP A 348 -11.23 6.52 -20.95
C ASP A 348 -9.73 6.53 -21.24
N PHE A 349 -9.17 5.37 -21.54
CA PHE A 349 -7.77 5.29 -21.95
C PHE A 349 -7.54 4.16 -22.92
N LYS A 350 -6.54 4.36 -23.79
CA LYS A 350 -6.15 3.41 -24.81
C LYS A 350 -4.77 2.86 -24.50
N LEU A 351 -4.67 1.54 -24.40
CA LEU A 351 -3.39 0.84 -24.30
C LEU A 351 -3.09 0.11 -25.61
N ARG A 352 -1.81 0.09 -25.98
CA ARG A 352 -1.27 -0.87 -26.92
C ARG A 352 -0.70 -2.03 -26.14
N PHE A 353 -0.96 -3.25 -26.59
CA PHE A 353 -0.41 -4.49 -26.06
C PHE A 353 0.42 -5.17 -27.13
N ASP A 354 1.65 -5.50 -26.81
CA ASP A 354 2.55 -6.31 -27.63
C ASP A 354 2.78 -7.67 -26.96
N TYR A 355 2.76 -8.74 -27.75
CA TYR A 355 2.96 -10.12 -27.29
C TYR A 355 4.22 -10.71 -27.94
N PRO A 356 5.40 -10.54 -27.33
CA PRO A 356 6.64 -11.12 -27.85
C PRO A 356 6.59 -12.65 -27.98
N ASN A 357 5.87 -13.31 -27.07
CA ASN A 357 5.61 -14.74 -27.07
C ASN A 357 4.35 -15.07 -26.24
N SER A 358 4.03 -16.36 -26.12
CA SER A 358 2.85 -16.84 -25.40
C SER A 358 2.88 -16.65 -23.88
N LEU A 359 4.04 -16.35 -23.30
CA LEU A 359 4.25 -16.26 -21.85
C LEU A 359 4.39 -14.82 -21.36
N GLU A 360 4.33 -13.83 -22.24
CA GLU A 360 4.45 -12.43 -21.81
C GLU A 360 3.68 -11.46 -22.70
N ASN A 361 3.34 -10.33 -22.10
CA ASN A 361 2.89 -9.13 -22.80
C ASN A 361 3.67 -7.92 -22.31
N GLN A 362 3.67 -6.88 -23.12
CA GLN A 362 4.01 -5.52 -22.72
C GLN A 362 2.88 -4.60 -23.14
N PHE A 363 2.69 -3.50 -22.41
CA PHE A 363 1.68 -2.52 -22.74
C PHE A 363 2.09 -1.10 -22.40
N ASP A 364 1.60 -0.15 -23.17
CA ASP A 364 1.79 1.28 -22.93
C ASP A 364 0.59 2.11 -23.39
N ALA A 365 0.40 3.25 -22.73
CA ALA A 365 -0.65 4.20 -23.11
C ALA A 365 -0.32 4.88 -24.43
N VAL A 366 -1.28 4.84 -25.36
CA VAL A 366 -1.17 5.49 -26.66
C VAL A 366 -2.19 6.61 -26.86
N SER A 367 -3.24 6.68 -26.05
CA SER A 367 -4.24 7.76 -26.06
C SER A 367 -5.11 7.78 -24.78
N GLY A 368 -5.92 8.83 -24.63
CA GLY A 368 -6.91 9.01 -23.57
C GLY A 368 -6.37 9.74 -22.34
N ASP A 369 -7.06 9.55 -21.22
CA ASP A 369 -6.91 10.35 -20.00
C ASP A 369 -5.64 10.03 -19.19
N LEU A 370 -5.07 8.83 -19.41
CA LEU A 370 -3.87 8.34 -18.73
C LEU A 370 -2.69 8.27 -19.71
N GLN A 371 -1.91 9.35 -19.76
CA GLN A 371 -0.81 9.50 -20.73
C GLN A 371 0.44 8.67 -20.39
N PHE A 372 0.67 8.42 -19.10
CA PHE A 372 1.88 7.77 -18.60
C PHE A 372 1.53 6.47 -17.90
N VAL A 373 1.15 5.49 -18.69
CA VAL A 373 0.98 4.10 -18.26
C VAL A 373 1.91 3.25 -19.11
N ARG A 374 2.69 2.39 -18.45
CA ARG A 374 3.52 1.40 -19.12
C ARG A 374 3.69 0.20 -18.21
N GLY A 375 3.73 -1.00 -18.77
CA GLY A 375 4.00 -2.20 -18.02
C GLY A 375 4.14 -3.44 -18.88
N GLY A 376 4.16 -4.58 -18.22
CA GLY A 376 4.20 -5.89 -18.85
C GLY A 376 3.97 -6.98 -17.82
N MET A 377 3.52 -8.12 -18.31
CA MET A 377 3.27 -9.32 -17.53
C MET A 377 4.07 -10.47 -18.10
N GLN A 378 4.64 -11.32 -17.25
CA GLN A 378 5.41 -12.48 -17.66
C GLN A 378 5.09 -13.69 -16.78
N LEU A 379 4.93 -14.84 -17.40
CA LEU A 379 4.76 -16.14 -16.75
C LEU A 379 6.10 -16.87 -16.72
N ILE A 380 6.64 -17.03 -15.52
CA ILE A 380 7.93 -17.70 -15.29
C ILE A 380 7.65 -19.11 -14.76
N PRO A 381 7.94 -20.18 -15.51
CA PRO A 381 7.75 -21.55 -15.03
C PRO A 381 8.56 -21.81 -13.76
N GLN A 382 7.97 -22.52 -12.79
CA GLN A 382 8.57 -22.86 -11.50
C GLN A 382 8.29 -24.33 -11.17
N GLY A 383 9.04 -25.30 -11.71
CA GLY A 383 8.89 -26.73 -11.38
C GLY A 383 7.43 -27.25 -11.32
N ASN A 384 6.78 -27.12 -10.16
CA ASN A 384 5.40 -27.50 -9.88
C ASN A 384 4.35 -26.35 -9.98
N GLY A 385 4.68 -25.25 -10.65
CA GLY A 385 3.79 -24.09 -10.78
C GLY A 385 4.37 -22.99 -11.66
N THR A 386 3.85 -21.78 -11.50
CA THR A 386 4.24 -20.60 -12.29
C THR A 386 4.30 -19.37 -11.40
N LEU A 387 5.32 -18.55 -11.59
CA LEU A 387 5.43 -17.22 -11.00
C LEU A 387 4.98 -16.19 -12.02
N LEU A 388 3.87 -15.50 -11.75
CA LEU A 388 3.44 -14.34 -12.53
C LEU A 388 4.21 -13.12 -12.05
N ASN A 389 4.96 -12.48 -12.94
CA ASN A 389 5.56 -11.17 -12.75
C ASN A 389 4.69 -10.11 -13.44
N ILE A 390 4.37 -9.02 -12.73
CA ILE A 390 3.70 -7.83 -13.27
C ILE A 390 4.61 -6.65 -12.97
N THR A 391 5.17 -6.02 -13.99
CA THR A 391 5.93 -4.77 -13.85
C THR A 391 5.16 -3.64 -14.49
N SER A 392 4.88 -2.57 -13.76
CA SER A 392 4.07 -1.47 -14.30
C SER A 392 4.39 -0.13 -13.62
N THR A 393 3.97 0.94 -14.26
CA THR A 393 3.95 2.30 -13.73
C THR A 393 2.71 3.03 -14.20
N MET A 394 2.25 3.99 -13.39
CA MET A 394 1.20 4.92 -13.75
C MET A 394 1.49 6.28 -13.13
N LYS A 395 1.47 7.33 -13.95
CA LYS A 395 1.57 8.72 -13.50
C LYS A 395 0.38 9.52 -14.02
N ILE A 396 -0.34 10.16 -13.10
CA ILE A 396 -1.43 11.08 -13.43
C ILE A 396 -0.82 12.43 -13.82
N HIS A 397 -0.99 12.85 -15.07
CA HIS A 397 -0.41 14.08 -15.61
C HIS A 397 -1.23 15.34 -15.27
N ASP A 398 -0.67 16.54 -15.46
CA ASP A 398 -1.35 17.83 -15.22
C ASP A 398 -2.55 18.06 -16.14
N LYS A 399 -2.54 17.39 -17.30
CA LYS A 399 -3.60 17.48 -18.31
C LYS A 399 -4.72 16.46 -18.11
N ALA A 400 -4.65 15.58 -17.11
CA ALA A 400 -5.70 14.60 -16.83
C ALA A 400 -7.04 15.30 -16.47
N PRO A 401 -8.21 14.67 -16.74
CA PRO A 401 -9.51 15.20 -16.32
C PRO A 401 -9.55 15.55 -14.83
N PHE A 402 -10.35 16.55 -14.47
CA PHE A 402 -10.37 17.12 -13.11
C PHE A 402 -10.50 16.06 -12.00
N LEU A 403 -11.41 15.09 -12.17
CA LEU A 403 -11.64 14.04 -11.17
C LEU A 403 -10.45 13.08 -11.01
N LEU A 404 -9.77 12.73 -12.11
CA LEU A 404 -8.53 11.95 -12.06
C LEU A 404 -7.38 12.76 -11.45
N ARG A 405 -7.27 14.03 -11.84
CA ARG A 405 -6.26 14.96 -11.32
C ARG A 405 -6.40 15.16 -9.82
N ALA A 406 -7.61 15.09 -9.28
CA ALA A 406 -7.86 15.16 -7.84
C ALA A 406 -7.09 14.08 -7.06
N MET A 407 -6.87 12.89 -7.63
CA MET A 407 -6.11 11.82 -6.97
C MET A 407 -4.63 12.18 -6.73
N ARG A 408 -4.11 13.22 -7.39
CA ARG A 408 -2.74 13.72 -7.16
C ARG A 408 -2.55 14.42 -5.83
N SER A 409 -3.63 14.71 -5.10
CA SER A 409 -3.51 15.18 -3.72
C SER A 409 -2.88 14.14 -2.80
N MET A 410 -2.96 12.86 -3.16
CA MET A 410 -2.30 11.78 -2.42
C MET A 410 -0.78 11.88 -2.65
N PRO A 411 0.05 11.95 -1.60
CA PRO A 411 1.48 11.87 -1.79
C PRO A 411 1.87 10.54 -2.43
N TYR A 412 2.91 10.57 -3.27
CA TYR A 412 3.40 9.42 -4.01
C TYR A 412 2.37 8.82 -4.98
N HIS A 413 1.47 9.66 -5.53
CA HIS A 413 0.48 9.29 -6.55
C HIS A 413 1.08 8.74 -7.86
N ASP A 414 2.40 8.86 -8.04
CA ASP A 414 3.18 8.34 -9.15
C ASP A 414 3.65 6.88 -8.95
N MET A 415 3.46 6.33 -7.74
CA MET A 415 3.93 5.01 -7.34
C MET A 415 2.83 4.17 -6.69
N LEU A 416 2.07 4.75 -5.74
CA LEU A 416 1.05 4.02 -4.97
C LEU A 416 -0.01 3.34 -5.83
N PRO A 417 -0.51 3.95 -6.93
CA PRO A 417 -1.46 3.26 -7.79
C PRO A 417 -0.88 2.03 -8.49
N ALA A 418 0.39 2.04 -8.88
CA ALA A 418 1.02 0.90 -9.57
C ALA A 418 1.20 -0.31 -8.62
N ILE A 419 1.74 -0.08 -7.42
CA ILE A 419 1.88 -1.15 -6.41
C ILE A 419 0.52 -1.73 -6.00
N GLY A 420 -0.47 -0.86 -5.79
CA GLY A 420 -1.84 -1.26 -5.48
C GLY A 420 -2.47 -2.04 -6.63
N GLY A 421 -2.40 -1.53 -7.85
CA GLY A 421 -2.95 -2.14 -9.06
C GLY A 421 -2.35 -3.53 -9.34
N ASN A 422 -1.03 -3.68 -9.28
CA ASN A 422 -0.37 -4.97 -9.49
C ASN A 422 -0.76 -6.00 -8.42
N THR A 423 -0.83 -5.56 -7.15
CA THR A 423 -1.26 -6.41 -6.03
C THR A 423 -2.70 -6.89 -6.24
N VAL A 424 -3.60 -5.97 -6.55
CA VAL A 424 -5.02 -6.27 -6.80
C VAL A 424 -5.16 -7.21 -7.99
N LEU A 425 -4.48 -6.95 -9.11
CA LEU A 425 -4.54 -7.79 -10.32
C LEU A 425 -4.14 -9.24 -10.01
N ALA A 426 -2.98 -9.44 -9.36
CA ALA A 426 -2.49 -10.76 -8.99
C ALA A 426 -3.48 -11.53 -8.09
N LEU A 427 -4.09 -10.83 -7.12
CA LEU A 427 -5.03 -11.43 -6.17
C LEU A 427 -6.40 -11.69 -6.80
N LYS A 428 -6.84 -10.88 -7.75
CA LYS A 428 -8.09 -11.11 -8.50
C LYS A 428 -7.96 -12.32 -9.43
N ILE A 429 -6.83 -12.47 -10.11
CA ILE A 429 -6.51 -13.68 -10.89
C ILE A 429 -6.62 -14.90 -9.98
N LYS A 430 -5.98 -14.85 -8.81
CA LYS A 430 -6.06 -15.93 -7.83
C LYS A 430 -7.49 -16.25 -7.37
N GLN A 431 -8.31 -15.23 -7.14
CA GLN A 431 -9.71 -15.43 -6.76
C GLN A 431 -10.53 -16.12 -7.85
N LYS A 432 -10.24 -15.85 -9.13
CA LYS A 432 -10.89 -16.50 -10.29
C LYS A 432 -10.43 -17.93 -10.54
N MET A 433 -9.30 -18.33 -9.95
CA MET A 433 -8.70 -19.66 -10.13
C MET A 433 -8.98 -20.63 -8.98
N LYS A 434 -9.69 -20.16 -7.95
CA LYS A 434 -10.33 -21.02 -6.94
C LYS A 434 -11.64 -21.51 -7.49
#